data_AF-A0A833PAP5-F1
#
_entry.id   AF-A0A833PAP5-F1
#
_cell.length_a   1.000
_cell.length_b   1.000
_cell.length_c   1.000
_cell.angle_alpha   90.00
_cell.angle_beta   90.00
_cell.angle_gamma   90.00
#
_symmetry.space_group_name_H-M   'P 1'
#
loop_
_entity.id
_entity.type
_entity.pdbx_description
1 polymer ?
#
loop_
_entity_poly.entity_id
_entity_poly.type
_entity_poly.pdbx_seq_one_letter_code
_entity_poly.pdbx_strand_id
1 'polypeptide(L)' 'MVEASKNFQQHAQILTQAWNKLSYNLVNININTSNSYPQPIYAARASMAKFEAADAGGQNMAAGESKITVNANGSIQFK' A
#
# COMPACT_ATOMS: atom_id res chain seq x y z
N MET A 1 0.46 -1.33 -8.68
CA MET A 1 -0.74 -1.64 -9.50
C MET A 1 -0.81 -3.13 -9.85
N VAL A 2 0.19 -3.70 -10.54
CA VAL A 2 0.20 -5.13 -10.96
C VAL A 2 0.07 -6.11 -9.80
N GLU A 3 0.73 -5.83 -8.68
CA GLU A 3 0.73 -6.72 -7.51
C GLU A 3 -0.66 -6.84 -6.84
N ALA A 4 -1.39 -5.74 -6.70
CA ALA A 4 -2.73 -5.75 -6.13
C ALA A 4 -3.73 -6.50 -7.03
N SER A 5 -3.63 -6.34 -8.35
CA SER A 5 -4.42 -7.11 -9.31
C SER A 5 -4.10 -8.61 -9.25
N LYS A 6 -2.80 -8.96 -9.11
CA LYS A 6 -2.35 -10.36 -9.00
C LYS A 6 -2.85 -11.02 -7.71
N ASN A 7 -2.78 -10.32 -6.59
CA ASN A 7 -3.30 -10.80 -5.31
C ASN A 7 -4.82 -10.98 -5.37
N PHE A 8 -5.54 -10.03 -5.97
CA PHE A 8 -6.98 -10.16 -6.19
C PHE A 8 -7.31 -11.39 -7.06
N GLN A 9 -6.58 -11.59 -8.16
CA GLN A 9 -6.77 -12.75 -9.04
C GLN A 9 -6.53 -14.08 -8.30
N GLN A 10 -5.48 -14.17 -7.50
CA GLN A 10 -5.21 -15.35 -6.68
C GLN A 10 -6.34 -15.63 -5.69
N HIS A 11 -6.81 -14.60 -4.97
CA HIS A 11 -7.90 -14.74 -4.02
C HIS A 11 -9.21 -15.13 -4.71
N ALA A 12 -9.52 -14.53 -5.86
CA ALA A 12 -10.68 -14.87 -6.68
C ALA A 12 -10.64 -16.32 -7.17
N GLN A 13 -9.46 -16.82 -7.55
CA GLN A 13 -9.27 -18.20 -7.99
C GLN A 13 -9.50 -19.19 -6.83
N ILE A 14 -8.97 -18.90 -5.64
CA ILE A 14 -9.20 -19.71 -4.43
C ILE A 14 -10.69 -19.72 -4.08
N LEU A 15 -11.36 -18.56 -4.09
CA LEU A 15 -12.79 -18.46 -3.84
C LEU A 15 -13.62 -19.26 -4.85
N THR A 16 -13.24 -19.23 -6.12
CA THR A 16 -13.92 -19.99 -7.19
C THR A 16 -13.83 -21.50 -6.94
N GLN A 17 -12.66 -21.99 -6.53
CA GLN A 17 -12.47 -23.39 -6.16
C GLN A 17 -13.25 -23.77 -4.90
N ALA A 18 -13.22 -22.91 -3.86
CA ALA A 18 -13.94 -23.15 -2.61
C ALA A 18 -15.46 -23.24 -2.81
N TRP A 19 -16.00 -22.56 -3.82
CA TRP A 19 -17.41 -22.58 -4.20
C TRP A 19 -17.74 -23.66 -5.24
N ASN A 20 -16.77 -24.54 -5.55
CA ASN A 20 -16.89 -25.60 -6.55
C ASN A 20 -17.33 -25.11 -7.94
N LYS A 21 -16.81 -23.95 -8.34
CA LYS A 21 -17.04 -23.34 -9.65
C LYS A 21 -15.81 -23.51 -10.53
N LEU A 22 -16.02 -23.59 -11.84
CA LEU A 22 -14.93 -23.82 -12.80
C LEU A 22 -14.29 -22.50 -13.26
N SER A 23 -15.06 -21.41 -13.26
CA SER A 23 -14.58 -20.12 -13.71
C SER A 23 -15.38 -18.97 -13.09
N TYR A 24 -14.83 -17.77 -13.21
CA TYR A 24 -15.46 -16.53 -12.78
C TYR A 24 -15.26 -15.46 -13.85
N ASN A 25 -16.19 -14.50 -13.89
CA ASN A 25 -16.02 -13.24 -14.60
C ASN A 25 -15.65 -12.16 -13.58
N LEU A 26 -14.67 -11.33 -13.94
CA LEU A 26 -14.44 -10.08 -13.24
C LEU A 26 -15.53 -9.08 -13.66
N VAL A 27 -16.35 -8.64 -12.70
CA VAL A 27 -17.42 -7.67 -12.97
C VAL A 27 -16.90 -6.24 -12.82
N ASN A 28 -16.18 -5.99 -11.72
CA ASN A 28 -15.58 -4.69 -11.46
C ASN A 28 -14.37 -4.83 -10.53
N ILE A 29 -13.34 -4.00 -10.73
CA ILE A 29 -12.21 -3.86 -9.83
C ILE A 29 -11.87 -2.39 -9.67
N ASN A 30 -11.81 -1.93 -8.42
CA ASN A 30 -11.38 -0.62 -8.02
C ASN A 30 -10.08 -0.74 -7.23
N ILE A 31 -9.01 -0.11 -7.73
CA ILE A 31 -7.68 -0.17 -7.12
C ILE A 31 -7.35 1.23 -6.59
N ASN A 32 -7.31 1.36 -5.28
CA ASN A 32 -6.91 2.58 -4.59
C ASN A 32 -5.43 2.48 -4.22
N THR A 33 -4.61 3.30 -4.85
CA THR A 33 -3.21 3.49 -4.45
C THR A 33 -3.13 4.71 -3.54
N SER A 34 -3.00 4.48 -2.23
CA SER A 34 -2.71 5.56 -1.29
C SER A 34 -1.19 5.73 -1.23
N ASN A 35 -0.69 6.77 -1.90
CA ASN A 35 0.71 7.14 -1.83
C ASN A 35 0.94 7.96 -0.55
N SER A 36 1.13 7.27 0.57
CA SER A 36 1.60 7.91 1.79
C SER A 36 3.08 8.23 1.62
N TYR A 37 3.38 9.36 0.96
CA TYR A 37 4.72 9.92 1.03
C TYR A 37 4.99 10.26 2.49
N PRO A 38 5.99 9.64 3.15
CA PRO A 38 6.41 10.11 4.45
C PRO A 38 6.78 11.57 4.27
N GLN A 39 5.97 12.45 4.87
CA GLN A 39 6.25 13.88 4.85
C GLN A 39 7.68 14.03 5.38
N PRO A 40 8.60 14.63 4.61
CA PRO A 40 9.97 14.75 5.03
C PRO A 40 9.98 15.40 6.41
N ILE A 41 10.49 14.65 7.40
CA ILE A 41 10.71 15.14 8.76
C ILE A 41 11.58 16.41 8.73
N TYR A 42 12.22 16.76 7.61
CA TYR A 42 12.87 18.04 7.38
C TYR A 42 11.98 19.27 7.63
N ALA A 43 10.66 19.23 7.40
CA ALA A 43 9.79 20.35 7.75
C ALA A 43 9.64 20.49 9.27
N ALA A 44 9.47 19.37 9.99
CA ALA A 44 9.41 19.34 11.45
C ALA A 44 10.79 19.61 12.08
N ARG A 45 11.88 19.19 11.43
CA ARG A 45 13.27 19.45 11.82
C ARG A 45 13.72 20.85 11.48
N ALA A 46 13.17 21.57 10.52
CA ALA A 46 13.52 22.98 10.35
C ALA A 46 12.97 23.82 11.51
N SER A 47 11.77 23.49 12.00
CA SER A 47 11.20 24.08 13.22
C SER A 47 11.87 23.57 14.50
N MET A 48 12.23 22.29 14.58
CA MET A 48 12.90 21.70 15.75
C MET A 48 14.39 22.02 15.76
N ALA A 49 15.15 22.02 14.67
CA ALA A 49 16.58 22.35 14.64
C ALA A 49 16.86 23.83 14.98
N LYS A 50 15.90 24.74 14.73
CA LYS A 50 15.97 26.09 15.32
C LYS A 50 15.85 26.08 16.85
N PHE A 51 15.34 25.01 17.43
CA PHE A 51 15.15 24.77 18.87
C PHE A 51 16.18 23.76 19.47
N GLU A 52 16.67 22.80 18.68
CA GLU A 52 17.55 21.66 19.03
C GLU A 52 19.00 21.83 18.59
N ALA A 53 19.37 22.88 17.83
CA ALA A 53 20.79 23.23 17.67
C ALA A 53 21.48 23.56 19.02
N ALA A 54 20.73 23.58 20.11
CA ALA A 54 21.21 23.65 21.48
C ALA A 54 21.53 22.29 22.14
N ASP A 55 21.10 21.12 21.62
CA ASP A 55 21.28 19.84 22.33
C ASP A 55 21.37 18.62 21.38
N ALA A 56 22.59 18.09 21.26
CA ALA A 56 22.96 16.67 21.05
C ALA A 56 22.28 15.76 19.99
N GLY A 57 23.15 15.15 19.15
CA GLY A 57 23.24 13.68 19.11
C GLY A 57 22.60 12.91 17.95
N GLY A 58 23.47 12.33 17.09
CA GLY A 58 23.31 11.00 16.46
C GLY A 58 22.07 10.75 15.59
N GLN A 59 22.21 10.90 14.26
CA GLN A 59 21.14 10.58 13.34
C GLN A 59 21.47 9.36 12.46
N ASN A 60 21.00 8.19 12.87
CA ASN A 60 20.98 6.99 12.04
C ASN A 60 20.08 7.23 10.82
N MET A 61 20.68 7.35 9.64
CA MET A 61 19.97 7.62 8.39
C MET A 61 19.27 6.35 7.90
N ALA A 62 18.04 6.12 8.35
CA ALA A 62 17.16 5.15 7.72
C ALA A 62 16.76 5.66 6.33
N ALA A 63 17.29 5.02 5.29
CA ALA A 63 17.09 5.36 3.90
C ALA A 63 15.63 5.11 3.48
N GLY A 64 14.82 6.17 3.47
CA GLY A 64 13.72 6.39 2.51
C GLY A 64 12.83 5.21 2.13
N GLU A 65 12.33 4.43 3.09
CA GLU A 65 11.33 3.40 2.81
C GLU A 65 9.99 4.07 2.46
N SER A 66 9.72 4.22 1.16
CA SER A 66 8.43 4.71 0.68
C SER A 66 7.40 3.59 0.76
N LYS A 67 6.60 3.59 1.83
CA LYS A 67 5.51 2.62 2.01
C LYS A 67 4.32 3.01 1.13
N ILE A 68 4.19 2.33 -0.02
CA ILE A 68 3.02 2.45 -0.89
C ILE A 68 2.01 1.39 -0.46
N THR A 69 0.86 1.82 0.06
CA THR A 69 -0.25 0.91 0.37
C THR A 69 -1.22 0.89 -0.82
N VAL A 70 -1.51 -0.30 -1.32
CA VAL A 70 -2.44 -0.51 -2.43
C VAL A 70 -3.60 -1.37 -1.94
N ASN A 71 -4.81 -0.85 -2.00
CA ASN A 71 -6.03 -1.55 -1.65
C ASN A 71 -6.82 -1.84 -2.93
N ALA A 72 -7.19 -3.10 -3.18
CA ALA A 72 -8.03 -3.49 -4.31
C ALA A 72 -9.37 -4.05 -3.81
N ASN A 73 -10.47 -3.40 -4.19
CA ASN A 73 -11.83 -3.84 -3.93
C ASN A 73 -12.47 -4.24 -5.26
N GLY A 74 -13.04 -5.43 -5.35
CA GLY A 74 -13.64 -5.91 -6.59
C GLY A 74 -14.78 -6.89 -6.37
N SER A 75 -15.54 -7.15 -7.43
CA SER A 75 -16.62 -8.13 -7.45
C SER A 75 -16.40 -9.12 -8.59
N ILE A 76 -16.62 -10.39 -8.29
CA ILE A 76 -16.56 -11.49 -9.25
C ILE A 76 -17.91 -12.18 -9.31
N GLN A 77 -18.27 -12.65 -10.49
CA GLN A 77 -19.46 -13.47 -10.71
C GLN A 77 -19.00 -14.87 -11.11
N PHE A 78 -19.40 -15.88 -10.37
CA PHE A 78 -19.12 -17.27 -10.74
C PHE A 78 -19.95 -17.71 -11.94
N LYS A 79 -19.39 -18.58 -12.77
CA LYS A 79 -20.14 -19.32 -13.80
C LYS A 79 -20.48 -20.71 -13.26
#